data_AF-A0A8W8MAT4-F1
#
_entry.id   AF-A0A8W8MAT4-F1
#
_cell.length_a   1.000
_cell.length_b   1.000
_cell.length_c   1.000
_cell.angle_alpha   90.00
_cell.angle_beta   90.00
_cell.angle_gamma   90.00
#
_symmetry.space_group_name_H-M   'P 1'
#
loop_
_entity.id
_entity.type
_entity.pdbx_description
1 polymer ?
#
loop_
_entity_poly.entity_id
_entity_poly.type
_entity_poly.pdbx_seq_one_letter_code
_entity_poly.pdbx_strand_id
1 'polypeptide(L)'
;DFVKNLEMKNLLDPIKRNQFNTRASVRRYTITLNTQTVVWKTFRDTETAPCASALDLPTINEFYRYRPYCFAYGVALKCNNVSLSDIAIVKKDLCGRGRDKMWKIANHYAVEAWFIPEPGGGKYEDDGYLVLPVLNGEAKSSYLAFIDARSMEMVNSAEIPMIVPFNLHGRFFDDLL
;
A
#
# COMPACT_ATOMS: atom_id res chain seq x y z
N ASP A 1 9.09 -5.51 19.38
CA ASP A 1 8.65 -6.87 18.99
C ASP A 1 8.46 -7.09 17.49
N PHE A 2 7.86 -6.16 16.73
CA PHE A 2 7.70 -6.29 15.27
C PHE A 2 8.98 -6.71 14.52
N VAL A 3 10.07 -5.97 14.69
CA VAL A 3 11.36 -6.22 13.99
C VAL A 3 11.94 -7.61 14.30
N LYS A 4 11.80 -8.10 15.53
CA LYS A 4 12.28 -9.46 15.91
C LYS A 4 11.54 -10.55 15.14
N ASN A 5 10.27 -10.34 14.80
CA ASN A 5 9.51 -11.31 13.99
C ASN A 5 9.96 -11.34 12.52
N LEU A 6 10.72 -10.33 12.06
CA LEU A 6 11.30 -10.29 10.72
C LEU A 6 12.67 -10.99 10.61
N GLU A 7 13.19 -11.54 11.71
CA GLU A 7 14.41 -12.33 11.66
C GLU A 7 14.23 -13.57 10.77
N MET A 8 15.27 -13.91 9.99
CA MET A 8 15.22 -15.00 9.01
C MET A 8 14.74 -16.33 9.61
N LYS A 9 15.18 -16.66 10.83
CA LYS A 9 14.76 -17.88 11.54
C LYS A 9 13.24 -17.95 11.81
N ASN A 10 12.58 -16.81 11.91
CA ASN A 10 11.13 -16.71 12.11
C ASN A 10 10.41 -16.70 10.75
N LEU A 11 10.96 -16.02 9.74
CA LEU A 11 10.38 -15.98 8.39
C LEU A 11 10.43 -17.34 7.67
N LEU A 12 11.47 -18.14 7.91
CA LEU A 12 11.64 -19.50 7.39
C LEU A 12 10.77 -20.54 8.11
N ASP A 13 10.25 -20.23 9.29
CA ASP A 13 9.32 -21.08 10.04
C ASP A 13 7.87 -20.64 9.72
N PRO A 14 7.08 -21.43 9.00
CA PRO A 14 5.75 -21.01 8.55
C PRO A 14 4.78 -20.77 9.72
N ILE A 15 4.94 -21.45 10.85
CA ILE A 15 4.10 -21.28 12.03
C ILE A 15 4.42 -19.92 12.66
N LYS A 16 5.70 -19.66 12.94
CA LYS A 16 6.14 -18.38 13.54
C LYS A 16 5.85 -17.21 12.62
N ARG A 17 6.18 -17.32 11.32
CA ARG A 17 5.91 -16.30 10.32
C ARG A 17 4.43 -15.94 10.26
N ASN A 18 3.54 -16.92 10.29
CA ASN A 18 2.10 -16.65 10.16
C ASN A 18 1.43 -16.27 11.49
N GLN A 19 2.06 -16.52 12.64
CA GLN A 19 1.61 -15.99 13.95
C GLN A 19 1.95 -14.51 14.15
N PHE A 20 2.85 -13.96 13.31
CA PHE A 20 3.17 -12.55 13.32
C PHE A 20 1.93 -11.67 13.14
N ASN A 21 1.87 -10.63 13.96
CA ASN A 21 0.81 -9.64 13.97
C ASN A 21 1.28 -8.38 13.25
N THR A 22 0.81 -8.18 12.02
CA THR A 22 1.16 -7.06 11.14
C THR A 22 0.35 -5.79 11.41
N ARG A 23 -0.32 -5.70 12.57
CA ARG A 23 -1.38 -4.74 12.99
C ARG A 23 -1.11 -3.24 12.70
N ALA A 24 -1.10 -2.86 11.43
CA ALA A 24 -1.28 -1.49 11.00
C ALA A 24 -2.77 -1.13 11.05
N SER A 25 -3.07 0.13 11.36
CA SER A 25 -4.44 0.63 11.39
C SER A 25 -4.42 2.11 11.05
N VAL A 26 -5.05 2.46 9.92
CA VAL A 26 -5.24 3.85 9.53
C VAL A 26 -6.13 4.57 10.54
N ARG A 27 -5.62 5.67 11.09
CA ARG A 27 -6.32 6.54 12.03
C ARG A 27 -6.19 7.99 11.60
N ARG A 28 -7.27 8.76 11.76
CA ARG A 28 -7.25 10.21 11.57
C ARG A 28 -7.38 10.89 12.92
N TYR A 29 -6.31 11.55 13.34
CA TYR A 29 -6.28 12.42 14.51
C TYR A 29 -6.66 13.84 14.09
N THR A 30 -7.52 14.49 14.87
CA THR A 30 -7.90 15.89 14.73
C THR A 30 -7.50 16.61 16.00
N ILE A 31 -6.63 17.61 15.86
CA ILE A 31 -6.03 18.35 16.96
C ILE A 31 -6.56 19.78 16.91
N THR A 32 -7.25 20.20 17.97
CA THR A 32 -7.70 21.59 18.12
C THR A 32 -6.72 22.32 19.02
N LEU A 33 -5.92 23.22 18.45
CA LEU A 33 -4.81 23.85 19.17
C LEU A 33 -5.28 24.73 20.34
N ASN A 34 -6.31 25.56 20.14
CA ASN A 34 -6.79 26.50 21.15
C ASN A 34 -7.32 25.80 22.41
N THR A 35 -7.93 24.62 22.25
CA THR A 35 -8.48 23.84 23.37
C THR A 35 -7.57 22.68 23.78
N GLN A 36 -6.45 22.49 23.08
CA GLN A 36 -5.51 21.36 23.26
C GLN A 36 -6.21 20.00 23.25
N THR A 37 -7.30 19.88 22.46
CA THR A 37 -8.07 18.64 22.37
C THR A 37 -7.60 17.79 21.20
N VAL A 38 -7.59 16.47 21.42
CA VAL A 38 -7.30 15.48 20.38
C VAL A 38 -8.46 14.50 20.31
N VAL A 39 -9.10 14.43 19.16
CA VAL A 39 -10.05 13.36 18.84
C VAL A 39 -9.51 12.53 17.70
N TRP A 40 -9.88 11.25 17.64
CA TRP A 40 -9.44 10.37 16.56
C TRP A 40 -10.57 9.46 16.11
N LYS A 41 -10.47 9.01 14.86
CA LYS A 41 -11.36 8.00 14.29
C LYS A 41 -10.59 6.97 13.48
N THR A 42 -11.17 5.79 13.37
CA THR A 42 -10.78 4.73 12.44
C THR A 42 -11.68 4.72 11.22
N PHE A 43 -11.32 3.90 10.24
CA PHE A 43 -12.09 3.70 9.02
C PHE A 43 -12.55 2.23 8.96
N ARG A 44 -13.77 2.00 8.48
CA ARG A 44 -14.27 0.65 8.18
C ARG A 44 -13.85 0.28 6.78
N ASP A 45 -13.53 -0.99 6.58
CA ASP A 45 -13.20 -1.54 5.27
C ASP A 45 -14.44 -2.03 4.53
N THR A 46 -14.35 -2.09 3.21
CA THR A 46 -15.41 -2.65 2.36
C THR A 46 -15.21 -4.16 2.16
N GLU A 47 -16.26 -4.85 1.74
CA GLU A 47 -16.19 -6.28 1.41
C GLU A 47 -15.17 -6.57 0.30
N THR A 48 -15.05 -5.67 -0.68
CA THR A 48 -14.12 -5.80 -1.80
C THR A 48 -12.67 -5.48 -1.45
N ALA A 49 -12.41 -4.87 -0.29
CA ALA A 49 -11.07 -4.54 0.19
C ALA A 49 -10.98 -4.65 1.73
N PRO A 50 -11.08 -5.88 2.28
CA PRO A 50 -11.28 -6.12 3.72
C PRO A 50 -10.05 -5.84 4.60
N CYS A 51 -8.94 -5.43 4.00
CA CYS A 51 -7.70 -5.08 4.67
C CYS A 51 -7.23 -3.66 4.32
N ALA A 52 -8.08 -2.83 3.71
CA ALA A 52 -7.70 -1.50 3.24
C ALA A 52 -7.19 -0.59 4.37
N SER A 53 -7.72 -0.72 5.60
CA SER A 53 -7.26 0.06 6.75
C SER A 53 -6.01 -0.52 7.41
N ALA A 54 -5.53 -1.68 6.97
CA ALA A 54 -4.31 -2.32 7.46
C ALA A 54 -3.08 -1.98 6.60
N LEU A 55 -3.14 -0.89 5.82
CA LEU A 55 -2.04 -0.42 5.00
C LEU A 55 -0.86 0.07 5.85
N ASP A 56 0.34 -0.21 5.36
CA ASP A 56 1.63 0.34 5.76
C ASP A 56 2.33 0.92 4.50
N LEU A 57 3.48 1.58 4.67
CA LEU A 57 4.22 2.28 3.62
C LEU A 57 3.29 3.16 2.75
N PRO A 58 2.59 4.14 3.36
CA PRO A 58 1.53 4.87 2.69
C PRO A 58 2.07 5.84 1.64
N THR A 59 1.33 5.97 0.53
CA THR A 59 1.48 7.03 -0.46
C THR A 59 0.14 7.70 -0.75
N ILE A 60 0.19 8.93 -1.26
CA ILE A 60 -0.96 9.73 -1.69
C ILE A 60 -0.64 10.40 -3.02
N ASN A 61 -1.64 11.00 -3.67
CA ASN A 61 -1.35 11.97 -4.71
C ASN A 61 -0.65 13.19 -4.10
N GLU A 62 0.60 13.41 -4.47
CA GLU A 62 1.46 14.45 -3.91
C GLU A 62 0.97 15.88 -4.20
N PHE A 63 0.11 16.09 -5.21
CA PHE A 63 -0.59 17.37 -5.41
C PHE A 63 -1.54 17.74 -4.27
N TYR A 64 -1.91 16.76 -3.44
CA TYR A 64 -2.74 16.93 -2.25
C TYR A 64 -1.93 16.94 -0.95
N ARG A 65 -0.59 16.92 -1.01
CA ARG A 65 0.25 17.10 0.18
C ARG A 65 -0.09 18.43 0.87
N TYR A 66 -0.29 18.38 2.19
CA TYR A 66 -0.73 19.50 3.03
C TYR A 66 -2.15 20.05 2.71
N ARG A 67 -2.95 19.31 1.93
CA ARG A 67 -4.34 19.66 1.58
C ARG A 67 -5.31 18.57 2.03
N PRO A 68 -6.61 18.85 2.15
CA PRO A 68 -7.61 17.80 2.34
C PRO A 68 -7.57 16.80 1.19
N TYR A 69 -7.57 15.50 1.51
CA TYR A 69 -7.48 14.39 0.54
C TYR A 69 -8.35 13.22 0.99
N CYS A 70 -8.79 12.41 0.03
CA CYS A 70 -9.68 11.27 0.22
C CYS A 70 -8.99 9.93 0.05
N PHE A 71 -7.86 9.82 -0.64
CA PHE A 71 -7.26 8.53 -0.99
C PHE A 71 -5.85 8.38 -0.44
N ALA A 72 -5.63 7.25 0.22
CA ALA A 72 -4.30 6.76 0.55
C ALA A 72 -4.12 5.37 -0.05
N TYR A 73 -2.90 5.07 -0.48
CA TYR A 73 -2.51 3.76 -1.00
C TYR A 73 -1.40 3.19 -0.13
N GLY A 74 -1.26 1.87 -0.07
CA GLY A 74 -0.17 1.26 0.66
C GLY A 74 -0.20 -0.26 0.58
N VAL A 75 0.80 -0.88 1.19
CA VAL A 75 0.89 -2.33 1.27
C VAL A 75 0.15 -2.85 2.50
N ALA A 76 -0.73 -3.82 2.32
CA ALA A 76 -1.38 -4.55 3.40
C ALA A 76 -0.76 -5.95 3.48
N LEU A 77 0.04 -6.18 4.52
CA LEU A 77 0.59 -7.51 4.82
C LEU A 77 -0.47 -8.36 5.51
N LYS A 78 -0.56 -9.65 5.16
CA LYS A 78 -1.49 -10.60 5.77
C LYS A 78 -2.95 -10.15 5.60
N CYS A 79 -3.32 -9.75 4.39
CA CYS A 79 -4.65 -9.21 4.07
C CYS A 79 -5.78 -10.22 4.39
N ASN A 80 -5.53 -11.52 4.25
CA ASN A 80 -6.47 -12.58 4.64
C ASN A 80 -6.45 -12.93 6.15
N ASN A 81 -5.69 -12.23 6.99
CA ASN A 81 -5.48 -12.52 8.41
C ASN A 81 -4.87 -13.90 8.73
N VAL A 82 -4.38 -14.64 7.74
CA VAL A 82 -3.83 -15.99 7.90
C VAL A 82 -2.34 -16.04 7.57
N SER A 83 -1.95 -15.69 6.35
CA SER A 83 -0.57 -15.85 5.88
C SER A 83 0.12 -14.52 5.69
N LEU A 84 1.36 -14.38 6.18
CA LEU A 84 2.17 -13.18 5.91
C LEU A 84 2.42 -12.96 4.40
N SER A 85 2.34 -14.05 3.63
CA SER A 85 2.53 -14.04 2.18
C SER A 85 1.30 -13.54 1.41
N ASP A 86 0.15 -13.35 2.06
CA ASP A 86 -1.03 -12.75 1.42
C ASP A 86 -0.91 -11.23 1.49
N ILE A 87 -0.21 -10.68 0.50
CA ILE A 87 0.13 -9.26 0.42
C ILE A 87 -0.73 -8.60 -0.64
N ALA A 88 -1.32 -7.46 -0.31
CA ALA A 88 -2.12 -6.65 -1.23
C ALA A 88 -1.61 -5.22 -1.28
N ILE A 89 -1.79 -4.56 -2.44
CA ILE A 89 -1.80 -3.11 -2.50
C ILE A 89 -3.23 -2.65 -2.35
N VAL A 90 -3.47 -1.75 -1.42
CA VAL A 90 -4.82 -1.29 -1.10
C VAL A 90 -4.94 0.20 -1.40
N LYS A 91 -6.16 0.59 -1.77
CA LYS A 91 -6.64 1.96 -1.86
C LYS A 91 -7.67 2.15 -0.75
N LYS A 92 -7.45 3.15 0.10
CA LYS A 92 -8.33 3.51 1.20
C LYS A 92 -9.02 4.84 0.96
N ASP A 93 -10.35 4.85 1.01
CA ASP A 93 -11.19 6.05 0.96
C ASP A 93 -11.39 6.65 2.37
N LEU A 94 -10.56 7.65 2.68
CA LEU A 94 -10.58 8.41 3.92
C LEU A 94 -11.70 9.45 4.00
N CYS A 95 -12.48 9.62 2.93
CA CYS A 95 -13.70 10.42 2.93
C CYS A 95 -14.95 9.59 3.25
N GLY A 96 -14.79 8.26 3.42
CA GLY A 96 -15.85 7.40 3.93
C GLY A 96 -17.00 7.16 2.95
N ARG A 97 -16.74 7.22 1.63
CA ARG A 97 -17.75 6.95 0.59
C ARG A 97 -17.72 5.50 0.10
N GLY A 98 -16.99 4.62 0.78
CA GLY A 98 -16.94 3.19 0.46
C GLY A 98 -16.21 2.86 -0.85
N ARG A 99 -15.25 3.69 -1.27
CA ARG A 99 -14.50 3.49 -2.53
C ARG A 99 -13.16 2.76 -2.32
N ASP A 100 -13.09 1.92 -1.28
CA ASP A 100 -11.91 1.10 -1.03
C ASP A 100 -11.76 0.04 -2.13
N LYS A 101 -10.52 -0.20 -2.54
CA LYS A 101 -10.18 -1.21 -3.54
C LYS A 101 -8.84 -1.86 -3.19
N MET A 102 -8.56 -3.01 -3.78
CA MET A 102 -7.27 -3.67 -3.58
C MET A 102 -6.84 -4.41 -4.84
N TRP A 103 -5.53 -4.62 -4.96
CA TRP A 103 -4.91 -5.44 -5.97
C TRP A 103 -3.96 -6.44 -5.30
N LYS A 104 -4.04 -7.71 -5.71
CA LYS A 104 -3.09 -8.76 -5.34
C LYS A 104 -3.08 -9.87 -6.38
N ILE A 105 -1.96 -10.57 -6.47
CA ILE A 105 -1.83 -11.83 -7.22
C ILE A 105 -1.29 -12.88 -6.25
N ALA A 106 -1.83 -14.10 -6.31
CA ALA A 106 -1.36 -15.21 -5.48
C ALA A 106 0.13 -15.46 -5.74
N ASN A 107 0.92 -15.69 -4.68
CA ASN A 107 2.38 -15.92 -4.75
C ASN A 107 3.21 -14.75 -5.33
N HIS A 108 2.62 -13.57 -5.47
CA HIS A 108 3.32 -12.35 -5.88
C HIS A 108 3.37 -11.39 -4.70
N TYR A 109 4.57 -10.89 -4.39
CA TYR A 109 4.83 -10.12 -3.19
C TYR A 109 5.13 -8.68 -3.55
N ALA A 110 4.11 -7.85 -3.46
CA ALA A 110 4.17 -6.42 -3.69
C ALA A 110 4.81 -5.70 -2.49
N VAL A 111 5.47 -4.57 -2.75
CA VAL A 111 6.13 -3.76 -1.71
C VAL A 111 5.53 -2.35 -1.66
N GLU A 112 6.33 -1.30 -1.48
CA GLU A 112 5.85 0.08 -1.47
C GLU A 112 5.45 0.52 -2.89
N ALA A 113 4.28 1.15 -2.98
CA ALA A 113 3.81 1.78 -4.21
C ALA A 113 4.12 3.28 -4.24
N TRP A 114 4.42 3.78 -5.43
CA TRP A 114 4.57 5.20 -5.71
C TRP A 114 3.39 5.66 -6.56
N PHE A 115 2.66 6.67 -6.07
CA PHE A 115 1.62 7.32 -6.86
C PHE A 115 2.28 8.31 -7.83
N ILE A 116 1.99 8.13 -9.12
CA ILE A 116 2.40 9.03 -10.20
C ILE A 116 1.12 9.64 -10.79
N PRO A 117 0.89 10.95 -10.61
CA PRO A 117 -0.29 11.61 -11.18
C PRO A 117 -0.20 11.65 -12.71
N GLU A 118 -1.36 11.77 -13.37
CA GLU A 118 -1.37 12.18 -14.78
C GLU A 118 -0.62 13.53 -14.98
N PRO A 119 0.11 13.71 -16.10
CA PRO A 119 0.78 14.97 -16.41
C PRO A 119 -0.17 16.16 -16.35
N GLY A 120 0.21 17.22 -15.62
CA GLY A 120 -0.62 18.41 -15.44
C GLY A 120 -1.70 18.31 -14.36
N GLY A 121 -1.84 17.15 -13.71
CA GLY A 121 -2.89 16.88 -12.72
C GLY A 121 -4.20 16.46 -13.38
N GLY A 122 -4.66 15.26 -13.06
CA GLY A 122 -5.92 14.75 -13.58
C GLY A 122 -7.14 15.46 -12.97
N LYS A 123 -8.32 15.15 -13.50
CA LYS A 123 -9.61 15.72 -13.08
C LYS A 123 -9.98 15.37 -11.64
N TYR A 124 -9.51 14.21 -11.17
CA TYR A 124 -9.83 13.65 -9.88
C TYR A 124 -8.53 13.29 -9.13
N GLU A 125 -8.62 13.23 -7.80
CA GLU A 125 -7.49 12.95 -6.92
C GLU A 125 -6.74 11.64 -7.24
N ASP A 126 -7.47 10.64 -7.74
CA ASP A 126 -6.97 9.30 -8.08
C ASP A 126 -6.72 9.09 -9.58
N ASP A 127 -6.65 10.16 -10.39
CA ASP A 127 -6.19 10.08 -11.78
C ASP A 127 -4.66 9.96 -11.81
N GLY A 128 -4.19 8.75 -12.07
CA GLY A 128 -2.78 8.41 -12.10
C GLY A 128 -2.54 6.91 -11.95
N TYR A 129 -1.28 6.56 -11.74
CA TYR A 129 -0.83 5.18 -11.64
C TYR A 129 -0.11 4.94 -10.32
N LEU A 130 -0.26 3.74 -9.78
CA LEU A 130 0.65 3.18 -8.80
C LEU A 130 1.72 2.39 -9.54
N VAL A 131 2.98 2.69 -9.22
CA VAL A 131 4.14 1.98 -9.75
C VAL A 131 4.91 1.37 -8.59
N LEU A 132 5.24 0.08 -8.70
CA LEU A 132 5.87 -0.66 -7.61
C LEU A 132 6.61 -1.90 -8.09
N PRO A 133 7.69 -2.32 -7.41
CA PRO A 133 8.30 -3.61 -7.64
C PRO A 133 7.43 -4.72 -7.03
N VAL A 134 7.41 -5.87 -7.71
CA VAL A 134 6.75 -7.09 -7.26
C VAL A 134 7.70 -8.27 -7.44
N LEU A 135 7.85 -9.08 -6.39
CA LEU A 135 8.57 -10.35 -6.46
C LEU A 135 7.59 -11.46 -6.85
N ASN A 136 7.78 -12.06 -8.02
CA ASN A 136 7.07 -13.26 -8.44
C ASN A 136 7.73 -14.48 -7.77
N GLY A 137 7.06 -15.06 -6.77
CA GLY A 137 7.56 -16.22 -6.03
C GLY A 137 7.63 -17.51 -6.86
N GLU A 138 6.79 -17.63 -7.89
CA GLU A 138 6.76 -18.81 -8.75
C GLU A 138 7.91 -18.81 -9.76
N ALA A 139 8.07 -17.69 -10.47
CA ALA A 139 9.14 -17.52 -11.46
C ALA A 139 10.50 -17.19 -10.83
N LYS A 140 10.53 -16.80 -9.55
CA LYS A 140 11.72 -16.26 -8.87
C LYS A 140 12.35 -15.11 -9.67
N SER A 141 11.50 -14.19 -10.11
CA SER A 141 11.87 -12.97 -10.83
C SER A 141 11.19 -11.76 -10.19
N SER A 142 11.63 -10.56 -10.55
CA SER A 142 10.97 -9.33 -10.17
C SER A 142 10.51 -8.56 -11.39
N TYR A 143 9.39 -7.85 -11.26
CA TYR A 143 8.88 -6.95 -12.27
C TYR A 143 8.37 -5.67 -11.62
N LEU A 144 8.33 -4.60 -12.40
CA LEU A 144 7.67 -3.36 -12.04
C LEU A 144 6.20 -3.44 -12.51
N ALA A 145 5.25 -3.33 -11.59
CA ALA A 145 3.83 -3.28 -11.90
C ALA A 145 3.38 -1.84 -12.11
N PHE A 146 2.49 -1.64 -13.09
CA PHE A 146 1.78 -0.38 -13.31
C PHE A 146 0.29 -0.65 -13.08
N ILE A 147 -0.29 -0.01 -12.08
CA ILE A 147 -1.68 -0.21 -11.66
C ILE A 147 -2.40 1.13 -11.81
N ASP A 148 -3.54 1.15 -12.48
CA ASP A 148 -4.38 2.35 -12.51
C ASP A 148 -4.94 2.62 -11.11
N ALA A 149 -4.65 3.80 -10.55
CA ALA A 149 -4.91 4.11 -9.14
C ALA A 149 -6.42 4.26 -8.84
N ARG A 150 -7.26 4.47 -9.85
CA ARG A 150 -8.72 4.52 -9.70
C ARG A 150 -9.32 3.13 -9.64
N SER A 151 -9.02 2.31 -10.63
CA SER A 151 -9.57 0.99 -10.86
C SER A 151 -8.96 -0.05 -9.93
N MET A 152 -7.69 0.13 -9.54
CA MET A 152 -6.82 -0.88 -8.93
C MET A 152 -6.59 -2.10 -9.83
N GLU A 153 -6.67 -1.90 -11.15
CA GLU A 153 -6.36 -2.93 -12.14
C GLU A 153 -4.93 -2.73 -12.66
N MET A 154 -4.19 -3.83 -12.84
CA MET A 154 -2.88 -3.78 -13.48
C MET A 154 -3.07 -3.48 -14.96
N VAL A 155 -2.43 -2.43 -15.44
CA VAL A 155 -2.49 -2.00 -16.85
C VAL A 155 -1.24 -2.36 -17.62
N ASN A 156 -0.10 -2.56 -16.93
CA ASN A 156 1.15 -2.97 -17.56
C ASN A 156 2.14 -3.57 -16.55
N SER A 157 3.21 -4.19 -17.06
CA SER A 157 4.38 -4.62 -16.30
C SER A 157 5.68 -4.45 -17.08
N ALA A 158 6.80 -4.32 -16.37
CA ALA A 158 8.13 -4.34 -16.96
C ALA A 158 9.05 -5.30 -16.18
N GLU A 159 9.65 -6.27 -16.86
CA GLU A 159 10.57 -7.22 -16.24
C GLU A 159 11.83 -6.53 -15.71
N ILE A 160 12.31 -6.97 -14.54
CA ILE A 160 13.56 -6.50 -13.94
C ILE A 160 14.57 -7.65 -14.04
N PRO A 161 15.77 -7.44 -14.62
CA PRO A 161 16.74 -8.52 -14.87
C PRO A 161 17.46 -9.01 -13.60
N MET A 162 16.93 -8.70 -12.42
CA MET A 162 17.46 -9.07 -11.11
C MET A 162 16.33 -9.17 -10.08
N ILE A 163 16.59 -9.90 -8.99
CA ILE A 163 15.67 -9.95 -7.85
C ILE A 163 15.73 -8.64 -7.09
N VAL A 164 14.58 -7.98 -6.97
CA VAL A 164 14.40 -6.85 -6.06
C VAL A 164 13.95 -7.42 -4.71
N PRO A 165 14.79 -7.35 -3.66
CA PRO A 165 14.39 -7.77 -2.32
C PRO A 165 13.31 -6.85 -1.77
N PHE A 166 12.64 -7.28 -0.70
CA PHE A 166 11.68 -6.46 0.02
C PHE A 166 12.34 -5.15 0.48
N ASN A 167 11.99 -4.04 -0.16
CA ASN A 167 12.50 -2.71 0.11
C ASN A 167 11.57 -1.94 1.06
N LEU A 168 12.02 -0.76 1.52
CA LEU A 168 11.20 0.12 2.34
C LEU A 168 10.70 1.27 1.49
N HIS A 169 11.50 2.33 1.37
CA HIS A 169 11.10 3.56 0.72
C HIS A 169 11.79 3.77 -0.63
N GLY A 170 11.05 4.39 -1.54
CA GLY A 170 11.53 4.96 -2.79
C GLY A 170 10.71 6.18 -3.17
N ARG A 171 11.05 6.79 -4.31
CA ARG A 171 10.33 7.96 -4.81
C ARG A 171 10.46 8.06 -6.33
N PHE A 172 9.36 8.41 -6.97
CA PHE A 172 9.37 8.87 -8.35
C PHE A 172 9.82 10.34 -8.40
N PHE A 173 10.73 10.63 -9.31
CA PHE A 173 11.12 11.99 -9.69
C PHE A 173 10.66 12.16 -11.14
N ASP A 174 10.02 13.29 -11.46
CA ASP A 174 9.83 13.61 -12.87
C ASP A 174 11.19 13.88 -13.53
N ASP A 175 11.18 14.15 -14.84
CA ASP A 175 12.42 14.49 -15.53
C ASP A 175 13.13 15.63 -14.80
N LEU A 176 14.26 15.29 -14.18
CA LEU A 176 15.18 16.23 -13.54
C LEU A 176 15.78 17.10 -14.65
N LEU A 177 15.07 18.16 -15.04
CA LEU A 177 15.63 19.28 -15.80
C LEU A 177 16.34 20.25 -14.86
#